data_AF-A0A6G9YJG2-F1
#
_entry.id   AF-A0A6G9YJG2-F1
#
_cell.length_a   1.000
_cell.length_b   1.000
_cell.length_c   1.000
_cell.angle_alpha   90.00
_cell.angle_beta   90.00
_cell.angle_gamma   90.00
#
_symmetry.space_group_name_H-M   'P 1'
#
loop_
_entity.id
_entity.type
_entity.pdbx_description
1 polymer ?
#
loop_
_entity_poly.entity_id
_entity_poly.type
_entity_poly.pdbx_seq_one_letter_code
_entity_poly.pdbx_strand_id
1 'polypeptide(L)'
;MTTARIPAAIRRAEDAEIHTTPGVRMRLLIDAAEAGGAVSTLEVTMDRGADGATPHYHTKSDELFYVADGELQVLTGEEIVTVGAGGAIVVPKFMPHAFGAAPDSPARILIALMPPVERFGYFRLLERFVNGEATLADLGAHQEEYDNYFVDSPRWWAERNANRR
;
A
#
# COMPACT_ATOMS: atom_id res chain seq x y z
N MET A 1 -8.45 -8.90 -37.62
CA MET A 1 -8.87 -8.15 -36.42
C MET A 1 -7.72 -7.28 -35.99
N THR A 2 -7.84 -5.95 -36.12
CA THR A 2 -6.87 -5.00 -35.57
C THR A 2 -7.16 -4.85 -34.08
N THR A 3 -6.26 -5.33 -33.22
CA THR A 3 -6.30 -5.05 -31.79
C THR A 3 -6.23 -3.54 -31.58
N ALA A 4 -7.23 -2.97 -30.92
CA ALA A 4 -7.20 -1.57 -30.55
C ALA A 4 -5.98 -1.34 -29.65
N ARG A 5 -5.13 -0.38 -30.02
CA ARG A 5 -3.93 -0.04 -29.26
C ARG A 5 -4.36 0.74 -28.01
N ILE A 6 -4.12 0.17 -26.83
CA ILE A 6 -4.29 0.89 -25.57
C ILE A 6 -3.15 1.92 -25.48
N PRO A 7 -3.45 3.22 -25.27
CA PRO A 7 -2.42 4.24 -25.09
C PRO A 7 -1.64 4.01 -23.79
N ALA A 8 -0.44 4.59 -23.69
CA ALA A 8 0.31 4.53 -22.45
C ALA A 8 -0.40 5.32 -21.34
N ALA A 9 -0.55 4.71 -20.16
CA ALA A 9 -0.96 5.42 -18.96
C ALA A 9 0.21 6.25 -18.44
N ILE A 10 0.02 7.56 -18.31
CA ILE A 10 1.09 8.50 -17.93
C ILE A 10 0.55 9.38 -16.81
N ARG A 11 1.27 9.38 -15.67
CA ARG A 11 1.04 10.29 -14.56
C ARG A 11 2.30 11.06 -14.27
N ARG A 12 2.27 12.39 -14.48
CA ARG A 12 3.35 13.26 -14.04
C ARG A 12 3.20 13.55 -12.55
N ALA A 13 4.29 13.92 -11.90
CA ALA A 13 4.30 14.15 -10.46
C ALA A 13 3.35 15.29 -10.04
N GLU A 14 3.23 16.32 -10.87
CA GLU A 14 2.33 17.46 -10.70
C GLU A 14 0.85 17.12 -10.91
N ASP A 15 0.57 16.05 -11.67
CA ASP A 15 -0.78 15.58 -11.99
C ASP A 15 -1.28 14.51 -11.01
N ALA A 16 -0.43 14.08 -10.07
CA ALA A 16 -0.72 12.99 -9.15
C ALA A 16 -1.53 13.47 -7.95
N GLU A 17 -2.65 12.79 -7.71
CA GLU A 17 -3.42 12.97 -6.48
C GLU A 17 -2.59 12.50 -5.27
N ILE A 18 -2.72 13.24 -4.19
CA ILE A 18 -1.94 13.03 -2.97
C ILE A 18 -2.90 12.97 -1.80
N HIS A 19 -2.77 11.91 -0.99
CA HIS A 19 -3.43 11.79 0.30
C HIS A 19 -2.40 11.75 1.41
N THR A 20 -2.78 12.24 2.59
CA THR A 20 -1.91 12.23 3.77
C THR A 20 -2.63 11.69 4.98
N THR A 21 -1.95 10.82 5.71
CA THR A 21 -2.33 10.42 7.07
C THR A 21 -1.16 10.75 8.00
N PRO A 22 -1.31 10.65 9.34
CA PRO A 22 -0.21 10.97 10.26
C PRO A 22 1.08 10.20 9.92
N GLY A 23 2.12 10.93 9.53
CA GLY A 23 3.43 10.36 9.19
C GLY A 23 3.51 9.64 7.84
N VAL A 24 2.45 9.66 7.02
CA VAL A 24 2.40 8.97 5.72
C VAL A 24 1.86 9.88 4.62
N ARG A 25 2.54 9.89 3.48
CA ARG A 25 2.10 10.54 2.25
C ARG A 25 1.97 9.50 1.16
N MET A 26 0.80 9.43 0.54
CA MET A 26 0.50 8.55 -0.59
C MET A 26 0.35 9.39 -1.85
N ARG A 27 1.13 9.09 -2.89
CA ARG A 27 1.00 9.68 -4.23
C ARG A 27 0.44 8.63 -5.18
N LEU A 28 -0.75 8.87 -5.68
CA LEU A 28 -1.45 7.96 -6.58
C LEU A 28 -0.86 8.09 -7.99
N LEU A 29 -0.31 6.99 -8.53
CA LEU A 29 0.40 7.01 -9.81
C LEU A 29 -0.51 6.58 -10.96
N ILE A 30 -0.91 5.31 -11.02
CA ILE A 30 -1.76 4.77 -12.09
C ILE A 30 -2.75 3.78 -11.49
N ASP A 31 -4.05 3.93 -11.75
CA ASP A 31 -5.06 2.95 -11.32
C ASP A 31 -5.38 1.90 -12.40
N ALA A 32 -6.08 0.84 -12.02
CA ALA A 32 -6.35 -0.32 -12.88
C ALA A 32 -7.01 0.07 -14.22
N ALA A 33 -8.02 0.95 -14.18
CA ALA A 33 -8.72 1.45 -15.37
C ALA A 33 -7.80 2.22 -16.34
N GLU A 34 -6.83 2.98 -15.82
CA GLU A 34 -5.90 3.75 -16.65
C GLU A 34 -4.87 2.85 -17.35
N ALA A 35 -4.44 1.79 -16.67
CA ALA A 35 -3.42 0.85 -17.15
C ALA A 35 -3.95 -0.21 -18.13
N GLY A 36 -5.23 -0.14 -18.52
CA GLY A 36 -5.85 -1.18 -19.34
C GLY A 36 -5.83 -2.57 -18.68
N GLY A 37 -5.88 -2.62 -17.34
CA GLY A 37 -5.82 -3.86 -16.57
C GLY A 37 -4.42 -4.45 -16.38
N ALA A 38 -3.35 -3.66 -16.54
CA ALA A 38 -1.99 -4.13 -16.31
C ALA A 38 -1.49 -4.01 -14.85
N VAL A 39 -1.70 -2.88 -14.19
CA VAL A 39 -1.16 -2.59 -12.85
C VAL A 39 -1.94 -1.47 -12.15
N SER A 40 -2.03 -1.55 -10.83
CA SER A 40 -2.39 -0.43 -9.97
C SER A 40 -1.19 -0.08 -9.11
N THR A 41 -0.76 1.18 -9.13
CA THR A 41 0.49 1.58 -8.49
C THR A 41 0.42 2.97 -7.85
N LEU A 42 1.17 3.10 -6.75
CA LEU A 42 1.32 4.33 -5.97
C LEU A 42 2.72 4.39 -5.36
N GLU A 43 3.14 5.59 -4.99
CA GLU A 43 4.28 5.80 -4.10
C GLU A 43 3.76 6.08 -2.68
N VAL A 44 4.37 5.45 -1.68
CA VAL A 44 4.13 5.74 -0.26
C VAL A 44 5.43 6.26 0.35
N THR A 45 5.38 7.42 0.98
CA THR A 45 6.48 7.99 1.78
C THR A 45 6.06 8.00 3.24
N MET A 46 6.90 7.46 4.11
CA MET A 46 6.66 7.32 5.54
C MET A 46 7.77 8.03 6.32
N ASP A 47 7.38 8.79 7.34
CA ASP A 47 8.28 9.38 8.31
C ASP A 47 9.00 8.28 9.12
N ARG A 48 10.03 8.69 9.86
CA ARG A 48 10.82 7.78 10.71
C ARG A 48 9.91 6.94 11.62
N GLY A 49 9.99 5.62 11.49
CA GLY A 49 9.21 4.70 12.31
C GLY A 49 7.69 4.80 12.14
N ALA A 50 7.18 5.55 11.17
CA ALA A 50 5.75 5.66 10.92
C ALA A 50 5.15 4.32 10.50
N ASP A 51 3.92 4.06 10.93
CA ASP A 51 3.16 2.90 10.48
C ASP A 51 2.58 3.17 9.10
N GLY A 52 2.69 2.17 8.21
CA GLY A 52 2.03 2.18 6.90
C GLY A 52 0.69 1.46 6.97
N ALA A 53 0.51 0.42 6.17
CA ALA A 53 -0.71 -0.39 6.22
C ALA A 53 -0.75 -1.30 7.45
N THR A 54 -1.91 -1.36 8.09
CA THR A 54 -2.22 -2.35 9.13
C THR A 54 -2.32 -3.76 8.54
N PRO A 55 -2.29 -4.83 9.35
CA PRO A 55 -2.37 -6.19 8.83
C PRO A 55 -3.62 -6.44 7.97
N HIS A 56 -3.39 -6.91 6.76
CA HIS A 56 -4.42 -7.21 5.77
C HIS A 56 -3.95 -8.28 4.78
N TYR A 57 -4.83 -8.72 3.90
CA TYR A 57 -4.48 -9.52 2.73
C TYR A 57 -5.31 -9.11 1.52
N HIS A 58 -4.84 -9.51 0.34
CA HIS A 58 -5.51 -9.38 -0.94
C HIS A 58 -6.00 -10.74 -1.42
N THR A 59 -7.12 -10.80 -2.13
CA THR A 59 -7.66 -12.06 -2.71
C THR A 59 -7.45 -12.16 -4.21
N LYS A 60 -7.23 -11.02 -4.89
CA LYS A 60 -7.08 -10.95 -6.35
C LYS A 60 -5.62 -10.72 -6.73
N SER A 61 -4.91 -9.87 -5.98
CA SER A 61 -3.61 -9.32 -6.37
C SER A 61 -2.45 -9.85 -5.54
N ASP A 62 -1.33 -10.12 -6.18
CA ASP A 62 -0.04 -10.11 -5.49
C ASP A 62 0.42 -8.63 -5.36
N GLU A 63 1.14 -8.29 -4.29
CA GLU A 63 1.60 -6.93 -4.03
C GLU A 63 3.14 -6.85 -4.05
N LEU A 64 3.68 -6.05 -4.96
CA LEU A 64 5.11 -5.72 -5.05
C LEU A 64 5.38 -4.45 -4.25
N PHE A 65 6.41 -4.51 -3.41
CA PHE A 65 7.06 -3.38 -2.79
C PHE A 65 8.45 -3.21 -3.40
N TYR A 66 8.79 -2.02 -3.86
CA TYR A 66 10.17 -1.62 -4.16
C TYR A 66 10.57 -0.48 -3.24
N VAL A 67 11.67 -0.66 -2.50
CA VAL A 67 12.16 0.35 -1.56
C VAL A 67 13.05 1.33 -2.32
N ALA A 68 12.52 2.52 -2.62
CA ALA A 68 13.24 3.55 -3.35
C ALA A 68 14.22 4.32 -2.45
N ASP A 69 13.90 4.48 -1.17
CA ASP A 69 14.75 5.16 -0.19
C ASP A 69 14.42 4.68 1.24
N GLY A 70 15.40 4.77 2.15
CA GLY A 70 15.25 4.35 3.55
C GLY A 70 15.12 2.84 3.76
N GLU A 71 14.35 2.45 4.78
CA GLU A 71 14.18 1.04 5.20
C GLU A 71 12.71 0.73 5.52
N LEU A 72 12.17 -0.29 4.84
CA LEU A 72 10.81 -0.78 5.00
C LEU A 72 10.82 -2.02 5.91
N GLN A 73 10.02 -2.01 6.97
CA GLN A 73 9.71 -3.20 7.75
C GLN A 73 8.38 -3.78 7.25
N VAL A 74 8.34 -5.09 6.98
CA VAL A 74 7.18 -5.78 6.39
C VAL A 74 6.88 -7.05 7.17
N LEU A 75 5.61 -7.25 7.53
CA LEU A 75 5.08 -8.56 7.92
C LEU A 75 4.85 -9.40 6.66
N THR A 76 5.42 -10.60 6.59
CA THR A 76 5.28 -11.53 5.47
C THR A 76 4.74 -12.87 5.99
N GLY A 77 3.43 -12.92 6.25
CA GLY A 77 2.79 -14.06 6.91
C GLY A 77 3.18 -14.14 8.38
N GLU A 78 4.11 -15.03 8.71
CA GLU A 78 4.56 -15.24 10.08
C GLU A 78 5.86 -14.50 10.42
N GLU A 79 6.58 -13.99 9.42
CA GLU A 79 7.89 -13.35 9.60
C GLU A 79 7.78 -11.83 9.51
N ILE A 80 8.73 -11.14 10.13
CA ILE A 80 8.90 -9.69 9.96
C ILE A 80 10.31 -9.47 9.44
N VAL A 81 10.40 -8.82 8.28
CA VAL A 81 11.67 -8.54 7.59
C VAL A 81 11.85 -7.04 7.47
N THR A 82 13.11 -6.60 7.41
CA THR A 82 13.47 -5.21 7.07
C THR A 82 14.26 -5.21 5.78
N VAL A 83 13.86 -4.36 4.84
CA VAL A 83 14.44 -4.27 3.50
C VAL A 83 14.81 -2.81 3.24
N GLY A 84 16.08 -2.57 2.94
CA GLY A 84 16.60 -1.24 2.63
C GLY A 84 16.43 -0.84 1.16
N ALA A 85 16.80 0.39 0.85
CA ALA A 85 16.76 0.96 -0.50
C ALA A 85 17.42 0.06 -1.56
N GLY A 86 16.77 -0.04 -2.73
CA GLY A 86 17.14 -0.95 -3.82
C GLY A 86 16.60 -2.37 -3.67
N GLY A 87 16.07 -2.74 -2.50
CA GLY A 87 15.42 -4.03 -2.27
C GLY A 87 13.97 -4.07 -2.76
N ALA A 88 13.46 -5.29 -2.91
CA ALA A 88 12.08 -5.54 -3.31
C ALA A 88 11.47 -6.73 -2.56
N ILE A 89 10.16 -6.69 -2.34
CA ILE A 89 9.37 -7.76 -1.73
C ILE A 89 8.16 -8.00 -2.64
N VAL A 90 7.82 -9.27 -2.90
CA VAL A 90 6.52 -9.62 -3.48
C VAL A 90 5.76 -10.43 -2.44
N VAL A 91 4.59 -9.93 -2.04
CA VAL A 91 3.68 -10.65 -1.16
C VAL A 91 2.59 -11.29 -2.02
N PRO A 92 2.46 -12.63 -2.00
CA PRO A 92 1.41 -13.29 -2.77
C PRO A 92 0.04 -13.04 -2.13
N LYS A 93 -1.01 -13.02 -2.95
CA LYS A 93 -2.39 -12.99 -2.47
C LYS A 93 -2.66 -14.07 -1.42
N PHE A 94 -3.62 -13.78 -0.55
CA PHE A 94 -4.01 -14.53 0.65
C PHE A 94 -2.97 -14.57 1.77
N MET A 95 -1.74 -14.06 1.56
CA MET A 95 -0.77 -13.92 2.64
C MET A 95 -1.09 -12.66 3.46
N PRO A 96 -1.33 -12.79 4.78
CA PRO A 96 -1.40 -11.63 5.66
C PRO A 96 -0.08 -10.86 5.65
N HIS A 97 -0.16 -9.55 5.47
CA HIS A 97 0.97 -8.65 5.48
C HIS A 97 0.58 -7.28 6.01
N ALA A 98 1.61 -6.53 6.41
CA ALA A 98 1.54 -5.19 6.95
C ALA A 98 2.88 -4.54 6.66
N PHE A 99 2.96 -3.21 6.70
CA PHE A 99 4.24 -2.54 6.53
C PHE A 99 4.31 -1.22 7.28
N GLY A 100 5.52 -0.77 7.53
CA GLY A 100 5.83 0.55 8.08
C GLY A 100 7.29 0.88 7.85
N ALA A 101 7.67 2.13 8.06
CA ALA A 101 9.08 2.47 8.08
C ALA A 101 9.78 1.77 9.26
N ALA A 102 11.02 1.34 9.08
CA ALA A 102 11.81 0.76 10.16
C ALA A 102 11.94 1.75 11.33
N PRO A 103 12.09 1.29 12.59
CA PRO A 103 12.01 2.15 13.78
C PRO A 103 12.91 3.40 13.72
N ASP A 104 14.13 3.26 13.19
CA ASP A 104 15.13 4.32 13.12
C ASP A 104 15.37 4.83 11.68
N SER A 105 14.43 4.63 10.76
CA SER A 105 14.54 5.11 9.37
C SER A 105 13.21 5.63 8.83
N PRO A 106 13.20 6.65 7.95
CA PRO A 106 12.06 6.86 7.04
C PRO A 106 12.03 5.74 5.98
N ALA A 107 10.98 5.73 5.16
CA ALA A 107 10.93 4.88 3.97
C ALA A 107 10.18 5.56 2.83
N ARG A 108 10.63 5.33 1.59
CA ARG A 108 9.88 5.68 0.38
C ARG A 108 9.81 4.46 -0.50
N ILE A 109 8.59 4.04 -0.82
CA ILE A 109 8.32 2.78 -1.50
C ILE A 109 7.41 2.99 -2.70
N LEU A 110 7.63 2.19 -3.74
CA LEU A 110 6.65 1.97 -4.81
C LEU A 110 5.87 0.71 -4.47
N ILE A 111 4.54 0.81 -4.55
CA ILE A 111 3.65 -0.34 -4.47
C ILE A 111 3.06 -0.61 -5.85
N ALA A 112 2.97 -1.89 -6.22
CA ALA A 112 2.26 -2.32 -7.42
C ALA A 112 1.44 -3.59 -7.14
N LEU A 113 0.13 -3.54 -7.44
CA LEU A 113 -0.77 -4.70 -7.35
C LEU A 113 -0.96 -5.31 -8.74
N MET A 114 -0.72 -6.62 -8.84
CA MET A 114 -0.76 -7.38 -10.08
C MET A 114 -1.35 -8.78 -9.83
N PRO A 115 -2.47 -9.18 -10.47
CA PRO A 115 -3.35 -8.39 -11.33
C PRO A 115 -3.87 -7.11 -10.63
N PRO A 116 -4.24 -6.06 -11.37
CA PRO A 116 -4.62 -4.80 -10.75
C PRO A 116 -6.04 -4.81 -10.17
N VAL A 117 -6.27 -3.91 -9.22
CA VAL A 117 -7.56 -3.61 -8.59
C VAL A 117 -7.71 -2.10 -8.46
N GLU A 118 -8.92 -1.56 -8.45
CA GLU A 118 -9.10 -0.12 -8.24
C GLU A 118 -8.58 0.27 -6.85
N ARG A 119 -7.74 1.30 -6.76
CA ARG A 119 -7.09 1.71 -5.49
C ARG A 119 -7.34 3.16 -5.12
N PHE A 120 -7.61 4.05 -6.07
CA PHE A 120 -7.67 5.48 -5.76
C PHE A 120 -8.87 5.78 -4.85
N GLY A 121 -10.01 5.12 -5.08
CA GLY A 121 -11.17 5.18 -4.19
C GLY A 121 -10.86 4.74 -2.76
N TYR A 122 -10.07 3.67 -2.59
CA TYR A 122 -9.63 3.18 -1.28
C TYR A 122 -8.84 4.25 -0.51
N PHE A 123 -7.85 4.90 -1.14
CA PHE A 123 -7.02 5.88 -0.44
C PHE A 123 -7.78 7.16 -0.08
N ARG A 124 -8.73 7.59 -0.92
CA ARG A 124 -9.69 8.66 -0.57
C ARG A 124 -10.55 8.26 0.64
N LEU A 125 -11.05 7.02 0.67
CA LEU A 125 -11.84 6.51 1.79
C LEU A 125 -10.99 6.40 3.07
N LEU A 126 -9.73 6.00 2.94
CA LEU A 126 -8.78 5.91 4.06
C LEU A 126 -8.51 7.28 4.68
N GLU A 127 -8.30 8.32 3.87
CA GLU A 127 -8.13 9.69 4.36
C GLU A 127 -9.37 10.18 5.10
N ARG A 128 -10.57 9.94 4.55
CA ARG A 128 -11.83 10.23 5.24
C ARG A 128 -11.96 9.51 6.57
N PHE A 129 -11.57 8.23 6.64
CA PHE A 129 -11.57 7.47 7.89
C PHE A 129 -10.64 8.10 8.92
N VAL A 130 -9.42 8.47 8.53
CA VAL A 130 -8.44 9.13 9.40
C VAL A 130 -8.93 10.49 9.90
N ASN A 131 -9.68 11.23 9.07
CA ASN A 131 -10.28 12.51 9.43
C ASN A 131 -11.58 12.38 10.24
N GLY A 132 -12.04 11.16 10.55
CA GLY A 132 -13.29 10.92 11.27
C GLY A 132 -14.56 11.10 10.44
N GLU A 133 -14.44 11.14 9.11
CA GLU A 133 -15.53 11.32 8.14
C GLU A 133 -16.02 10.00 7.52
N ALA A 134 -15.37 8.89 7.89
CA ALA A 134 -15.76 7.52 7.57
C ALA A 134 -15.41 6.61 8.76
N THR A 135 -15.96 5.41 8.75
CA THR A 135 -15.85 4.42 9.82
C THR A 135 -15.11 3.16 9.36
N LEU A 136 -14.72 2.31 10.31
CA LEU A 136 -14.17 0.99 9.99
C LEU A 136 -15.20 0.12 9.23
N ALA A 137 -16.50 0.33 9.50
CA ALA A 137 -17.57 -0.35 8.78
C ALA A 137 -17.64 0.09 7.31
N ASP A 138 -17.40 1.37 7.01
CA ASP A 138 -17.32 1.86 5.63
C ASP A 138 -16.14 1.20 4.90
N LEU A 139 -14.96 1.14 5.52
CA LEU A 139 -13.81 0.43 4.95
C LEU A 139 -14.12 -1.05 4.69
N GLY A 140 -14.76 -1.73 5.65
CA GLY A 140 -15.17 -3.13 5.52
C GLY A 140 -16.22 -3.36 4.43
N ALA A 141 -17.15 -2.42 4.23
CA ALA A 141 -18.17 -2.50 3.19
C ALA A 141 -17.57 -2.46 1.76
N HIS A 142 -16.37 -1.87 1.61
CA HIS A 142 -15.66 -1.77 0.33
C HIS A 142 -14.48 -2.76 0.20
N GLN A 143 -14.32 -3.73 1.11
CA GLN A 143 -13.19 -4.66 1.07
C GLN A 143 -13.12 -5.48 -0.23
N GLU A 144 -14.27 -5.88 -0.80
CA GLU A 144 -14.33 -6.65 -2.04
C GLU A 144 -14.02 -5.79 -3.27
N GLU A 145 -14.43 -4.52 -3.24
CA GLU A 145 -14.19 -3.54 -4.31
C GLU A 145 -12.69 -3.24 -4.42
N TYR A 146 -12.06 -2.93 -3.28
CA TYR A 146 -10.66 -2.52 -3.21
C TYR A 146 -9.69 -3.66 -2.88
N ASP A 147 -10.21 -4.89 -2.80
CA ASP A 147 -9.48 -6.12 -2.52
C ASP A 147 -8.63 -6.05 -1.23
N ASN A 148 -9.14 -5.44 -0.17
CA ASN A 148 -8.37 -5.17 1.04
C ASN A 148 -9.07 -5.72 2.28
N TYR A 149 -8.63 -6.88 2.76
CA TYR A 149 -9.26 -7.59 3.87
C TYR A 149 -8.43 -7.46 5.13
N PHE A 150 -8.90 -6.67 6.09
CA PHE A 150 -8.18 -6.46 7.36
C PHE A 150 -8.18 -7.73 8.22
N VAL A 151 -7.06 -7.98 8.87
CA VAL A 151 -6.88 -9.04 9.86
C VAL A 151 -6.15 -8.49 11.06
N ASP A 152 -6.10 -9.22 12.16
CA ASP A 152 -5.22 -8.89 13.27
C ASP A 152 -3.92 -9.69 13.18
N SER A 153 -2.82 -9.08 13.63
CA SER A 153 -1.54 -9.75 13.82
C SER A 153 -0.92 -9.27 15.14
N PRO A 154 -1.13 -10.01 16.24
CA PRO A 154 -0.52 -9.69 17.52
C PRO A 154 1.00 -9.61 17.44
N ARG A 155 1.63 -10.42 16.56
CA ARG A 155 3.07 -10.40 16.32
C ARG A 155 3.53 -9.07 15.73
N TRP A 156 2.83 -8.58 14.70
CA TRP A 156 3.14 -7.28 14.10
C TRP A 156 3.02 -6.17 15.14
N TRP A 157 1.92 -6.14 15.90
CA TRP A 157 1.72 -5.10 16.89
C TRP A 157 2.72 -5.16 18.05
N ALA A 158 3.09 -6.36 18.50
CA ALA A 158 4.15 -6.52 19.49
C ALA A 158 5.49 -5.94 18.99
N GLU A 159 5.88 -6.27 17.77
CA GLU A 159 7.12 -5.77 17.15
C GLU A 159 7.11 -4.24 17.00
N ARG A 160 6.02 -3.69 16.46
CA ARG A 160 5.89 -2.24 16.26
C ARG A 160 5.89 -1.48 17.58
N ASN A 161 5.16 -1.96 18.59
CA ASN A 161 5.07 -1.28 19.89
C ASN A 161 6.36 -1.39 20.71
N ALA A 162 7.09 -2.51 20.62
CA ALA A 162 8.37 -2.67 21.32
C ALA A 162 9.44 -1.69 20.83
N ASN A 163 9.33 -1.24 19.59
CA ASN A 163 10.32 -0.38 18.94
C ASN A 163 9.82 1.05 18.65
N ARG A 164 8.61 1.42 19.11
CA ARG A 164 8.14 2.82 19.08
C ARG A 164 9.08 3.67 19.94
N ARG A 165 9.68 4.70 19.35
CA ARG A 165 10.49 5.70 20.04
C ARG A 165 9.91 7.08 19.85
#